data_AF-A0A7W1BT86-F1
#
_entry.id   AF-A0A7W1BT86-F1
#
_cell.length_a   1.000
_cell.length_b   1.000
_cell.length_c   1.000
_cell.angle_alpha   90.00
_cell.angle_beta   90.00
_cell.angle_gamma   90.00
#
_symmetry.space_group_name_H-M   'P 1'
#
loop_
_entity.id
_entity.type
_entity.pdbx_description
1 polymer ?
#
loop_
_entity_poly.entity_id
_entity_poly.type
_entity_poly.pdbx_seq_one_letter_code
_entity_poly.pdbx_strand_id
1 'polypeptide(L)' 'MLRYVKFLHWFLQEQREEVASMAELLTIVERGRENLLHVEEYLSRSAGGENVLEAGAPPAAGGAL' A
#
# COMPACT_ATOMS: atom_id res chain seq x y z
N MET A 1 18.47 -20.43 4.73
CA MET A 1 19.11 -19.10 4.62
C MET A 1 18.54 -18.27 3.47
N LEU A 2 18.59 -18.72 2.20
CA LEU A 2 18.11 -17.96 1.02
C LEU A 2 16.62 -17.52 1.09
N ARG A 3 15.76 -18.33 1.71
CA ARG A 3 14.32 -18.04 1.87
C ARG A 3 14.04 -16.83 2.79
N TYR A 4 14.83 -16.67 3.84
CA TYR A 4 14.70 -15.56 4.80
C TYR A 4 15.13 -14.22 4.18
N VAL A 5 16.19 -14.23 3.36
CA VAL A 5 16.66 -13.02 2.66
C VAL A 5 15.60 -12.55 1.65
N LYS A 6 14.97 -13.48 0.91
CA LYS A 6 13.87 -13.16 0.00
C LYS A 6 12.64 -12.60 0.73
N PHE A 7 12.29 -13.18 1.88
CA PHE A 7 11.21 -12.67 2.74
C PHE A 7 11.50 -11.24 3.20
N LEU A 8 12.67 -10.98 3.80
CA LEU A 8 13.02 -9.65 4.32
C LEU A 8 13.11 -8.61 3.19
N HIS A 9 13.58 -9.00 2.00
CA HIS A 9 13.58 -8.12 0.85
C HIS A 9 12.16 -7.69 0.46
N TRP A 10 11.26 -8.65 0.23
CA TRP A 10 9.85 -8.38 -0.08
C TRP A 10 9.20 -7.55 1.02
N PHE A 11 9.36 -7.96 2.29
CA PHE A 11 8.77 -7.28 3.44
C PHE A 11 9.19 -5.81 3.53
N LEU A 12 10.47 -5.52 3.34
CA LEU A 12 10.94 -4.13 3.34
C LEU A 12 10.43 -3.31 2.16
N GLN A 13 10.21 -3.93 0.99
CA GLN A 13 9.55 -3.23 -0.12
C GLN A 13 8.10 -2.94 0.23
N GLU A 14 7.37 -3.94 0.72
CA GLU A 14 5.95 -3.81 1.09
C GLU A 14 5.74 -2.70 2.13
N GLN A 15 6.54 -2.73 3.20
CA GLN A 15 6.45 -1.71 4.25
C GLN A 15 6.79 -0.30 3.74
N ARG A 16 7.71 -0.17 2.77
CA ARG A 16 8.00 1.13 2.16
C ARG A 16 6.81 1.64 1.36
N GLU A 17 6.19 0.79 0.54
CA GLU A 17 5.02 1.17 -0.27
C GLU A 17 3.79 1.48 0.61
N GLU A 18 3.55 0.70 1.67
CA GLU A 18 2.47 0.95 2.63
C GLU A 18 2.65 2.29 3.36
N VAL A 19 3.87 2.59 3.83
CA VAL A 19 4.14 3.88 4.48
C VAL A 19 4.03 5.05 3.49
N ALA A 20 4.52 4.88 2.26
CA ALA A 20 4.43 5.90 1.22
C ALA A 20 2.97 6.21 0.84
N SER A 21 2.15 5.18 0.64
CA SER A 21 0.73 5.34 0.30
C SER A 21 -0.06 6.00 1.43
N MET A 22 0.23 5.66 2.69
CA MET A 22 -0.43 6.30 3.84
C MET A 22 0.00 7.77 4.01
N ALA A 23 1.26 8.09 3.75
CA ALA A 23 1.76 9.46 3.75
C ALA A 23 1.13 10.31 2.63
N GLU A 24 0.94 9.71 1.44
CA GLU A 24 0.22 10.34 0.35
C GLU A 24 -1.25 10.61 0.74
N LEU A 25 -1.94 9.61 1.30
CA LEU A 25 -3.31 9.77 1.75
C LEU A 25 -3.45 10.87 2.80
N LEU A 26 -2.54 10.93 3.78
CA LEU A 26 -2.52 12.00 4.77
C LEU A 26 -2.38 13.38 4.09
N THR A 27 -1.48 13.50 3.13
CA THR A 27 -1.28 14.75 2.36
C THR A 27 -2.56 15.17 1.61
N ILE A 28 -3.28 14.21 1.03
CA ILE A 28 -4.56 14.49 0.35
C ILE A 28 -5.64 14.91 1.34
N VAL A 29 -5.75 14.23 2.48
CA VAL A 29 -6.71 14.57 3.55
C VAL A 29 -6.45 15.97 4.10
N GLU A 30 -5.19 16.32 4.35
CA GLU A 30 -4.81 17.66 4.84
C GLU A 30 -5.18 18.76 3.82
N ARG A 31 -5.00 18.50 2.52
CA ARG A 31 -5.43 19.42 1.45
C ARG A 31 -6.96 19.50 1.32
N GLY A 32 -7.65 18.39 1.56
CA GLY A 32 -9.11 18.28 1.47
C GLY A 32 -9.86 18.67 2.75
N ARG A 33 -9.19 19.22 3.77
CA ARG A 33 -9.76 19.44 5.12
C ARG A 33 -11.07 20.25 5.14
N GLU A 34 -11.24 21.18 4.19
CA GLU A 34 -12.44 22.04 4.11
C GLU A 34 -13.56 21.39 3.29
N ASN A 35 -13.27 20.34 2.52
CA ASN A 35 -14.25 19.59 1.73
C ASN A 35 -13.77 18.16 1.46
N LEU A 36 -14.26 17.22 2.28
CA LEU A 36 -13.89 15.80 2.19
C LEU A 36 -14.33 15.12 0.88
N LEU A 37 -15.28 15.69 0.13
CA LEU A 37 -15.67 15.15 -1.18
C LEU A 37 -14.48 15.10 -2.16
N HIS A 38 -13.51 16.01 -2.03
CA HIS A 38 -12.29 15.96 -2.84
C HIS A 38 -11.39 14.76 -2.49
N VAL A 39 -11.39 14.33 -1.22
CA VAL A 39 -10.67 13.14 -0.77
C VAL A 39 -11.34 11.89 -1.33
N GLU A 40 -12.68 11.82 -1.27
CA GLU A 40 -13.46 10.73 -1.85
C GLU A 40 -13.25 10.62 -3.37
N GLU A 41 -13.21 11.75 -4.07
CA GLU A 41 -12.95 11.77 -5.51
C GLU A 41 -11.52 11.32 -5.86
N TYR A 42 -10.55 11.60 -4.99
CA TYR A 42 -9.21 11.03 -5.13
C TYR A 42 -9.24 9.51 -4.93
N LEU A 43 -9.85 9.03 -3.84
CA LEU A 43 -9.92 7.60 -3.52
C LEU A 43 -10.64 6.81 -4.61
N SER A 44 -11.73 7.34 -5.19
CA SER A 44 -12.48 6.66 -6.25
C SER A 44 -11.68 6.46 -7.54
N ARG A 45 -10.68 7.32 -7.81
CA ARG A 45 -9.76 7.17 -8.94
C ARG A 45 -8.55 6.31 -8.61
N SER A 46 -8.11 6.31 -7.36
CA SER A 46 -6.89 5.62 -6.92
C SER A 46 -7.13 4.17 -6.44
N ALA A 47 -8.37 3.83 -6.05
CA ALA A 47 -8.75 2.49 -5.62
C ALA A 47 -8.77 1.52 -6.82
N GLY A 48 -7.60 0.99 -7.18
CA GLY A 48 -7.45 0.06 -8.30
C GLY A 48 -6.03 -0.12 -8.83
N GLY A 49 -5.03 0.51 -8.21
CA GLY A 49 -3.62 0.26 -8.56
C GLY A 49 -3.22 -1.19 -8.24
N GLU A 50 -2.69 -1.89 -9.24
CA GLU A 50 -2.14 -3.23 -9.07
C GLU A 50 -0.95 -3.17 -8.09
N ASN A 51 -0.97 -3.95 -7.01
CA ASN A 51 0.18 -4.05 -6.11
C ASN A 51 1.27 -4.88 -6.80
N VAL A 52 2.25 -4.19 -7.40
CA VAL A 52 3.37 -4.79 -8.13
C VAL A 52 4.17 -5.78 -7.28
N LEU A 53 4.07 -5.68 -5.95
CA LEU A 53 4.80 -6.53 -5.00
C LEU A 53 4.11 -7.87 -4.72
N GLU A 54 2.84 -8.06 -5.09
CA GLU A 54 2.09 -9.31 -4.89
C GLU A 54 2.77 -10.51 -5.55
N ALA A 55 3.39 -10.32 -6.73
CA ALA A 55 4.08 -11.40 -7.45
C ALA A 55 5.26 -12.00 -6.67
N GLY A 56 5.81 -11.27 -5.69
CA GLY A 56 6.92 -11.72 -4.84
C GLY A 56 6.51 -12.15 -3.43
N ALA A 57 5.21 -12.10 -3.12
CA ALA A 57 4.73 -12.27 -1.76
C ALA A 57 4.97 -13.70 -1.23
N PRO A 58 5.46 -13.84 0.02
CA PRO A 58 5.49 -15.13 0.70
C PRO A 58 4.06 -15.65 0.93
N PRO A 59 3.85 -16.97 1.05
CA PRO A 59 2.53 -17.51 1.32
C PRO A 59 1.97 -16.96 2.65
N ALA A 60 0.79 -16.33 2.58
CA ALA A 60 0.09 -15.83 3.75
C ALA A 60 -0.31 -16.99 4.68
N ALA A 61 -0.06 -16.83 5.97
CA ALA A 61 -0.48 -17.81 6.96
C ALA A 61 -2.02 -17.82 7.03
N GLY A 62 -2.64 -18.92 6.59
CA GLY A 62 -4.10 -19.06 6.53
C GLY A 62 -4.74 -18.71 5.18
N GLY A 63 -3.94 -18.30 4.18
CA GLY A 63 -4.44 -17.90 2.85
C GLY A 63 -4.81 -16.42 2.76
N ALA A 64 -5.02 -15.93 1.53
CA ALA A 64 -5.52 -14.57 1.29
C ALA A 64 -7.02 -14.48 1.63
N LEU A 65 -7.47 -13.28 2.03
CA LEU A 65 -8.87 -12.96 2.33
C LEU A 65 -9.64 -12.59 1.07
#